data_AF-A0A183Q3X6-F1
#
_entry.id   AF-A0A183Q3X6-F1
#
_cell.length_a   1.000
_cell.length_b   1.000
_cell.length_c   1.000
_cell.angle_alpha   90.00
_cell.angle_beta   90.00
_cell.angle_gamma   90.00
#
_symmetry.space_group_name_H-M   'P 1'
#
loop_
_entity.id
_entity.type
_entity.pdbx_description
1 polymer ?
#
loop_
_entity_poly.entity_id
_entity_poly.type
_entity_poly.pdbx_seq_one_letter_code
_entity_poly.pdbx_strand_id
1 'polypeptide(L)'
;MSITGPSVENLEKSKGLWRAAYVLIKKLDAVYHGGKAIKTVFSYEAYGHRLRLKELLQKLMFMDLSTNSRRTEELIWRKAFYEPYFLYKVYIKNNDQQDRIKLFENMLVVHILSAIGYYQSLILAFQSELGDTQSNNLCSWIPIALHIPLYCGVFFEFEEKHNPSMENKSAIIKLIHKCLTNIGDLFRYLIDFGDSNAKRLAYRYYKAAFYFDPLMGLPHNQLGILDVGRCYGLNAVFHYLRCLTSRSPFEGAKGNLITVLAKNELRYGIIIREKPSKSSRIRYASYFRPKDFRKTIMKFIYLVQQFLKPVEYGSFFIVYS
;
A
#
# COMPACT_ATOMS: atom_id res chain seq x y z
N MET A 1 -19.63 31.58 -17.14
CA MET A 1 -19.25 31.60 -15.71
C MET A 1 -20.46 31.22 -14.89
N SER A 2 -20.53 29.98 -14.43
CA SER A 2 -21.46 29.54 -13.40
C SER A 2 -20.64 28.74 -12.40
N ILE A 3 -20.08 29.47 -11.43
CA ILE A 3 -19.51 28.90 -10.22
C ILE A 3 -20.70 28.42 -9.38
N THR A 4 -21.22 27.24 -9.67
CA THR A 4 -22.12 26.58 -8.71
C THR A 4 -21.25 25.68 -7.86
N GLY A 5 -20.81 26.21 -6.72
CA GLY A 5 -20.39 25.36 -5.60
C GLY A 5 -21.52 24.36 -5.26
N PRO A 6 -21.21 23.33 -4.46
CA PRO A 6 -22.21 22.32 -4.09
C PRO A 6 -23.47 23.01 -3.57
N SER A 7 -24.64 22.60 -4.06
CA SER A 7 -25.92 23.16 -3.61
C SER A 7 -25.99 23.13 -2.08
N VAL A 8 -26.57 24.17 -1.47
CA VAL A 8 -26.66 24.30 0.00
C VAL A 8 -27.27 23.03 0.64
N GLU A 9 -28.19 22.39 -0.07
CA GLU A 9 -28.80 21.11 0.29
C GLU A 9 -27.79 19.94 0.34
N ASN A 10 -26.86 19.85 -0.63
CA ASN A 10 -25.79 18.85 -0.63
C ASN A 10 -24.79 19.09 0.51
N LEU A 11 -24.57 20.35 0.90
CA LEU A 11 -23.69 20.69 2.02
C LEU A 11 -24.28 20.25 3.37
N GLU A 12 -25.57 20.50 3.63
CA GLU A 12 -26.25 20.04 4.85
C GLU A 12 -26.34 18.51 4.92
N LYS A 13 -26.67 17.85 3.80
CA LYS A 13 -26.62 16.37 3.70
C LYS A 13 -25.23 15.82 4.01
N SER A 14 -24.17 16.44 3.47
CA SER A 14 -22.78 16.06 3.74
C SER A 14 -22.41 16.23 5.23
N LYS A 15 -22.78 17.34 5.87
CA LYS A 15 -22.56 17.54 7.31
C LYS A 15 -23.25 16.47 8.15
N GLY A 16 -24.49 16.10 7.82
CA GLY A 16 -25.23 15.03 8.50
C GLY A 16 -24.52 13.68 8.40
N LEU A 17 -24.04 13.32 7.20
CA LEU A 17 -23.31 12.08 6.96
C LEU A 17 -21.96 12.04 7.70
N TRP A 18 -21.24 13.17 7.76
CA TRP A 18 -20.03 13.29 8.57
C TRP A 18 -20.29 13.07 10.05
N ARG A 19 -21.33 13.69 10.62
CA ARG A 19 -21.73 13.48 12.03
C ARG A 19 -22.01 12.00 12.31
N ALA A 20 -22.77 11.34 11.44
CA ALA A 20 -23.07 9.92 11.55
C ALA A 20 -21.80 9.05 11.49
N ALA A 21 -20.86 9.35 10.58
CA ALA A 21 -19.59 8.67 10.48
C ALA A 21 -18.76 8.80 11.78
N TYR A 22 -18.67 10.00 12.37
CA TYR A 22 -17.96 10.20 13.64
C TYR A 22 -18.60 9.46 14.82
N VAL A 23 -19.93 9.38 14.87
CA VAL A 23 -20.63 8.59 15.90
C VAL A 23 -20.27 7.11 15.77
N LEU A 24 -20.24 6.56 14.55
CA LEU A 24 -19.84 5.17 14.31
C LEU A 24 -18.38 4.92 14.69
N ILE A 25 -17.47 5.85 14.40
CA ILE A 25 -16.07 5.75 14.82
C ILE A 25 -15.98 5.68 16.35
N LYS A 26 -16.70 6.56 17.07
CA LYS A 26 -16.72 6.53 18.55
C LYS A 26 -17.28 5.20 19.08
N LYS A 27 -18.32 4.66 18.45
CA LYS A 27 -18.88 3.34 18.82
C LYS A 27 -17.88 2.21 18.57
N LEU A 28 -17.17 2.21 17.44
CA LEU A 28 -16.10 1.25 17.15
C LEU A 28 -14.98 1.32 18.18
N ASP A 29 -14.54 2.53 18.50
CA ASP A 29 -13.51 2.74 19.52
C ASP A 29 -13.97 2.16 20.87
N ALA A 30 -15.20 2.44 21.29
CA ALA A 30 -15.76 1.88 22.53
C ALA A 30 -15.77 0.33 22.53
N VAL A 31 -16.15 -0.30 21.42
CA VAL A 31 -16.12 -1.77 21.29
C VAL A 31 -14.70 -2.32 21.45
N TYR A 32 -13.69 -1.65 20.87
CA TYR A 32 -12.31 -2.12 20.93
C TYR A 32 -11.66 -1.93 22.31
N HIS A 33 -12.08 -0.94 23.11
CA HIS A 33 -11.56 -0.71 24.46
C HIS A 33 -12.07 -1.72 25.51
N GLY A 34 -13.01 -2.62 25.16
CA GLY A 34 -13.62 -3.60 26.07
C GLY A 34 -12.72 -4.75 26.55
N GLY A 35 -11.39 -4.67 26.39
CA GLY A 35 -10.40 -5.60 26.98
C GLY A 35 -10.35 -7.04 26.43
N LYS A 36 -11.30 -7.46 25.57
CA LYS A 36 -11.34 -8.80 24.95
C LYS A 36 -11.23 -8.70 23.44
N ALA A 37 -10.03 -8.40 22.92
CA ALA A 37 -9.80 -8.15 21.49
C ALA A 37 -10.38 -9.23 20.55
N ILE A 38 -10.18 -10.52 20.86
CA ILE A 38 -10.74 -11.63 20.05
C ILE A 38 -12.27 -11.56 19.92
N LYS A 39 -12.97 -11.28 21.03
CA LYS A 39 -14.43 -11.29 21.06
C LYS A 39 -15.03 -9.99 20.54
N THR A 40 -14.28 -8.90 20.58
CA THR A 40 -14.76 -7.55 20.27
C THR A 40 -14.47 -7.15 18.83
N VAL A 41 -13.25 -7.40 18.32
CA VAL A 41 -12.80 -6.93 17.00
C VAL A 41 -13.65 -7.50 15.87
N PHE A 42 -14.01 -8.78 15.93
CA PHE A 42 -14.87 -9.43 14.93
C PHE A 42 -16.27 -9.77 15.47
N SER A 43 -16.72 -9.05 16.50
CA SER A 43 -18.12 -9.12 16.95
C SER A 43 -19.07 -8.70 15.83
N TYR A 44 -20.32 -9.18 15.90
CA TYR A 44 -21.39 -8.75 15.00
C TYR A 44 -21.59 -7.23 15.05
N GLU A 45 -21.49 -6.63 16.24
CA GLU A 45 -21.59 -5.19 16.42
C GLU A 45 -20.46 -4.43 15.71
N ALA A 46 -19.19 -4.83 15.92
CA ALA A 46 -18.06 -4.20 15.25
C ALA A 46 -18.14 -4.34 13.72
N TYR A 47 -18.57 -5.51 13.23
CA TYR A 47 -18.82 -5.73 11.81
C TYR A 47 -19.88 -4.76 11.26
N GLY A 48 -21.03 -4.66 11.93
CA GLY A 48 -22.12 -3.76 11.53
C GLY A 48 -21.70 -2.29 11.51
N HIS A 49 -21.00 -1.81 12.54
CA HIS A 49 -20.50 -0.45 12.58
C HIS A 49 -19.48 -0.16 11.46
N ARG A 50 -18.55 -1.10 11.18
CA ARG A 50 -17.59 -0.96 10.06
C ARG A 50 -18.29 -0.97 8.70
N LEU A 51 -19.26 -1.84 8.48
CA LEU A 51 -20.02 -1.89 7.23
C LEU A 51 -20.73 -0.56 6.98
N ARG A 52 -21.48 -0.07 7.97
CA ARG A 52 -22.20 1.19 7.86
C ARG A 52 -21.26 2.39 7.69
N LEU A 53 -20.13 2.39 8.39
CA LEU A 53 -19.11 3.43 8.25
C LEU A 53 -18.57 3.49 6.81
N LYS A 54 -18.25 2.33 6.20
CA LYS A 54 -17.79 2.28 4.81
C LYS A 54 -18.83 2.83 3.83
N GLU A 55 -20.09 2.44 3.98
CA GLU A 55 -21.19 2.94 3.13
C GLU A 55 -21.33 4.46 3.21
N LEU A 56 -21.32 5.02 4.42
CA LEU A 56 -21.45 6.47 4.62
C LEU A 56 -20.25 7.23 4.05
N LEU A 57 -19.03 6.75 4.29
CA LEU A 57 -17.81 7.38 3.78
C LEU A 57 -17.69 7.26 2.25
N GLN A 58 -18.12 6.15 1.67
CA GLN A 58 -18.19 5.98 0.22
C GLN A 58 -19.24 6.93 -0.39
N LYS A 59 -20.41 7.07 0.23
CA LYS A 59 -21.41 8.06 -0.20
C LYS A 59 -20.84 9.48 -0.15
N LEU A 60 -20.16 9.85 0.95
CA LEU A 60 -19.45 11.13 1.08
C LEU A 60 -18.40 11.35 0.00
N MET A 61 -17.69 10.29 -0.39
CA MET A 61 -16.68 10.33 -1.44
C MET A 61 -17.27 10.66 -2.82
N PHE A 62 -18.38 10.00 -3.20
CA PHE A 62 -19.00 10.22 -4.52
C PHE A 62 -19.87 11.48 -4.60
N MET A 63 -20.34 12.02 -3.48
CA MET A 63 -21.02 13.32 -3.46
C MET A 63 -20.09 14.48 -3.83
N ASP A 64 -18.81 14.42 -3.44
CA ASP A 64 -17.79 15.40 -3.81
C ASP A 64 -16.41 14.74 -3.84
N LEU A 65 -16.03 14.30 -5.04
CA LEU A 65 -14.75 13.66 -5.31
C LEU A 65 -13.56 14.61 -5.13
N SER A 66 -13.76 15.92 -5.31
CA SER A 66 -12.68 16.89 -5.24
C SER A 66 -12.25 17.16 -3.78
N THR A 67 -13.21 17.36 -2.88
CA THR A 67 -12.94 17.79 -1.50
C THR A 67 -12.85 16.63 -0.52
N ASN A 68 -13.80 15.68 -0.59
CA ASN A 68 -13.96 14.68 0.47
C ASN A 68 -13.12 13.43 0.26
N SER A 69 -12.74 13.12 -0.98
CA SER A 69 -12.16 11.85 -1.40
C SER A 69 -10.96 11.39 -0.58
N ARG A 70 -9.99 12.27 -0.35
CA ARG A 70 -8.78 11.95 0.43
C ARG A 70 -9.13 11.57 1.86
N ARG A 71 -10.02 12.34 2.51
CA ARG A 71 -10.37 12.15 3.92
C ARG A 71 -11.23 10.91 4.12
N THR A 72 -12.18 10.66 3.22
CA THR A 72 -13.04 9.48 3.30
C THR A 72 -12.25 8.21 3.06
N GLU A 73 -11.37 8.18 2.05
CA GLU A 73 -10.46 7.06 1.78
C GLU A 73 -9.57 6.76 3.00
N GLU A 74 -8.93 7.78 3.58
CA GLU A 74 -8.04 7.60 4.73
C GLU A 74 -8.78 7.00 5.93
N LEU A 75 -10.01 7.45 6.20
CA LEU A 75 -10.83 6.93 7.28
C LEU A 75 -11.30 5.50 7.02
N ILE A 76 -11.70 5.18 5.79
CA ILE A 76 -12.05 3.80 5.42
C ILE A 76 -10.85 2.89 5.66
N TRP A 77 -9.67 3.24 5.14
CA TRP A 77 -8.45 2.47 5.33
C TRP A 77 -8.13 2.29 6.82
N ARG A 78 -8.04 3.39 7.57
CA ARG A 78 -7.59 3.38 8.95
C ARG A 78 -8.56 2.63 9.87
N LYS A 79 -9.85 3.00 9.85
CA LYS A 79 -10.85 2.52 10.82
C LYS A 79 -11.53 1.22 10.41
N ALA A 80 -11.74 0.96 9.12
CA ALA A 80 -12.41 -0.26 8.69
C ALA A 80 -11.44 -1.43 8.48
N PHE A 81 -10.22 -1.18 8.00
CA PHE A 81 -9.33 -2.24 7.53
C PHE A 81 -8.00 -2.36 8.28
N TYR A 82 -7.28 -1.27 8.49
CA TYR A 82 -5.96 -1.30 9.12
C TYR A 82 -6.03 -1.56 10.63
N GLU A 83 -6.96 -0.91 11.33
CA GLU A 83 -7.07 -1.01 12.79
C GLU A 83 -7.31 -2.45 13.30
N PRO A 84 -8.18 -3.29 12.68
CA PRO A 84 -8.25 -4.71 13.04
C PRO A 84 -6.93 -5.47 12.91
N TYR A 85 -6.13 -5.21 11.86
CA TYR A 85 -4.80 -5.80 11.70
C TYR A 85 -3.82 -5.29 12.77
N PHE A 86 -3.84 -3.99 13.06
CA PHE A 86 -3.02 -3.41 14.12
C PHE A 86 -3.34 -4.02 15.49
N LEU A 87 -4.62 -4.16 15.83
CA LEU A 87 -5.08 -4.79 17.08
C LEU A 87 -4.64 -6.26 17.17
N TYR A 88 -4.61 -6.99 16.05
CA TYR A 88 -4.01 -8.32 16.01
C TYR A 88 -2.52 -8.29 16.36
N LYS A 89 -1.73 -7.37 15.78
CA LYS A 89 -0.29 -7.25 16.10
C LYS A 89 -0.04 -6.90 17.57
N VAL A 90 -0.95 -6.18 18.22
CA VAL A 90 -0.91 -5.94 19.67
C VAL A 90 -1.34 -7.19 20.45
N TYR A 91 -2.39 -7.88 20.00
CA TYR A 91 -2.92 -9.08 20.64
C TYR A 91 -1.87 -10.19 20.77
N ILE A 92 -1.16 -10.52 19.68
CA ILE A 92 -0.15 -11.59 19.66
C ILE A 92 1.09 -11.30 20.50
N LYS A 93 1.35 -10.03 20.85
CA LYS A 93 2.47 -9.68 21.75
C LYS A 93 2.14 -9.94 23.22
N ASN A 94 0.85 -9.97 23.55
CA ASN A 94 0.35 -10.05 24.93
C ASN A 94 -0.36 -11.38 25.22
N ASN A 95 -0.40 -12.31 24.26
CA ASN A 95 -1.08 -13.60 24.39
C ASN A 95 -0.22 -14.69 23.75
N ASP A 96 -0.02 -15.78 24.48
CA ASP A 96 0.76 -16.94 24.02
C ASP A 96 -0.11 -18.16 23.68
N GLN A 97 -1.44 -18.05 23.82
CA GLN A 97 -2.37 -19.16 23.55
C GLN A 97 -2.55 -19.36 22.04
N GLN A 98 -1.91 -20.40 21.51
CA GLN A 98 -1.87 -20.68 20.07
C GLN A 98 -3.24 -20.84 19.41
N ASP A 99 -4.18 -21.54 20.05
CA ASP A 99 -5.53 -21.75 19.49
C ASP A 99 -6.30 -20.44 19.34
N ARG A 100 -6.16 -19.54 20.30
CA ARG A 100 -6.80 -18.21 20.30
C ARG A 100 -6.18 -17.30 19.25
N ILE A 101 -4.86 -17.35 19.10
CA ILE A 101 -4.15 -16.63 18.03
C ILE A 101 -4.63 -17.13 16.67
N LYS A 102 -4.65 -18.45 16.46
CA LYS A 102 -5.09 -19.06 15.20
C LYS A 102 -6.54 -18.69 14.84
N LEU A 103 -7.44 -18.67 15.83
CA LEU A 103 -8.81 -18.21 15.63
C LEU A 103 -8.85 -16.74 15.17
N PHE A 104 -8.07 -15.86 15.81
CA PHE A 104 -7.97 -14.45 15.40
C PHE A 104 -7.44 -14.35 13.96
N GLU A 105 -6.37 -15.07 13.63
CA GLU A 105 -5.77 -15.08 12.29
C GLU A 105 -6.79 -15.47 11.22
N ASN A 106 -7.56 -16.53 11.44
CA ASN A 106 -8.56 -16.98 10.49
C ASN A 106 -9.64 -15.90 10.24
N MET A 107 -10.14 -15.27 11.30
CA MET A 107 -11.12 -14.18 11.19
C MET A 107 -10.51 -12.96 10.48
N LEU A 108 -9.25 -12.65 10.76
CA LEU A 108 -8.53 -11.54 10.14
C LEU A 108 -8.25 -11.80 8.65
N VAL A 109 -7.90 -13.02 8.27
CA VAL A 109 -7.72 -13.41 6.87
C VAL A 109 -9.01 -13.18 6.08
N VAL A 110 -10.16 -13.64 6.60
CA VAL A 110 -11.46 -13.39 5.96
C VAL A 110 -11.75 -11.88 5.85
N HIS A 111 -11.46 -11.12 6.90
CA HIS A 111 -11.62 -9.66 6.89
C HIS A 111 -10.72 -8.99 5.84
N ILE A 112 -9.46 -9.39 5.73
CA ILE A 112 -8.51 -8.88 4.72
C ILE A 112 -8.98 -9.22 3.30
N LEU A 113 -9.47 -10.44 3.06
CA LEU A 113 -10.03 -10.82 1.76
C LEU A 113 -11.25 -9.96 1.41
N SER A 114 -12.13 -9.68 2.38
CA SER A 114 -13.27 -8.77 2.17
C SER A 114 -12.83 -7.33 1.84
N ALA A 115 -11.71 -6.88 2.41
CA ALA A 115 -11.12 -5.57 2.13
C ALA A 115 -10.56 -5.47 0.71
N ILE A 116 -9.91 -6.55 0.25
CA ILE A 116 -9.41 -6.65 -1.14
C ILE A 116 -10.58 -6.52 -2.11
N GLY A 117 -11.66 -7.29 -1.90
CA GLY A 117 -12.87 -7.20 -2.72
C GLY A 117 -13.49 -5.80 -2.71
N TYR A 118 -13.57 -5.16 -1.55
CA TYR A 118 -14.09 -3.78 -1.42
C TYR A 118 -13.28 -2.76 -2.24
N TYR A 119 -11.95 -2.78 -2.16
CA TYR A 119 -11.13 -1.84 -2.93
C TYR A 119 -11.15 -2.16 -4.43
N GLN A 120 -11.26 -3.44 -4.82
CA GLN A 120 -11.46 -3.83 -6.21
C GLN A 120 -12.80 -3.30 -6.76
N SER A 121 -13.90 -3.43 -6.01
CA SER A 121 -15.19 -2.88 -6.42
C SER A 121 -15.17 -1.35 -6.50
N LEU A 122 -14.41 -0.69 -5.61
CA LEU A 122 -14.27 0.76 -5.64
C LEU A 122 -13.48 1.23 -6.88
N ILE A 123 -12.45 0.49 -7.30
CA ILE A 123 -11.74 0.76 -8.57
C ILE A 123 -12.71 0.66 -9.76
N LEU A 124 -13.56 -0.37 -9.81
CA LEU A 124 -14.55 -0.52 -10.88
C LEU A 124 -15.55 0.65 -10.90
N ALA A 125 -16.04 1.06 -9.73
CA ALA A 125 -16.92 2.22 -9.63
C ALA A 125 -16.25 3.49 -10.17
N PHE A 126 -14.98 3.72 -9.82
CA PHE A 126 -14.21 4.84 -10.37
C PHE A 126 -13.98 4.77 -11.88
N GLN A 127 -13.77 3.57 -12.42
CA GLN A 127 -13.65 3.39 -13.87
C GLN A 127 -14.97 3.73 -14.58
N SER A 128 -16.10 3.31 -14.00
CA SER A 128 -17.42 3.66 -14.50
C SER A 128 -17.64 5.18 -14.53
N GLU A 129 -17.19 5.91 -13.50
CA GLU A 129 -17.28 7.38 -13.46
C GLU A 129 -16.42 8.09 -14.51
N LEU A 130 -15.31 7.49 -14.95
CA LEU A 130 -14.41 8.09 -15.94
C LEU A 130 -14.95 7.98 -17.39
N GLY A 131 -15.89 7.06 -17.64
CA GLY A 131 -16.41 6.74 -18.96
C GLY A 131 -15.36 6.20 -19.95
N ASP A 132 -15.77 5.97 -21.21
CA ASP A 132 -14.90 5.45 -22.29
C ASP A 132 -13.83 6.44 -22.79
N THR A 133 -13.68 7.62 -22.17
CA THR A 133 -12.82 8.71 -22.68
C THR A 133 -11.31 8.53 -22.41
N GLN A 134 -10.85 7.32 -22.09
CA GLN A 134 -9.42 7.01 -22.01
C GLN A 134 -9.06 5.88 -22.96
N SER A 135 -8.17 6.18 -23.90
CA SER A 135 -7.63 5.28 -24.93
C SER A 135 -6.77 4.14 -24.39
N ASN A 136 -6.65 3.99 -23.08
CA ASN A 136 -6.03 2.85 -22.43
C ASN A 136 -6.91 2.51 -21.22
N ASN A 137 -7.54 1.34 -21.24
CA ASN A 137 -8.09 0.71 -20.04
C ASN A 137 -6.98 0.64 -18.99
N LEU A 138 -6.89 1.65 -18.11
CA LEU A 138 -5.79 1.82 -17.15
C LEU A 138 -5.62 0.60 -16.23
N CYS A 139 -6.62 -0.28 -16.16
CA CYS A 139 -6.62 -1.52 -15.39
C CYS A 139 -7.00 -2.79 -16.19
N SER A 140 -7.11 -2.79 -17.54
CA SER A 140 -7.46 -4.02 -18.31
C SER A 140 -6.51 -5.19 -18.07
N TRP A 141 -5.27 -4.85 -17.74
CA TRP A 141 -4.15 -5.73 -17.45
C TRP A 141 -4.06 -6.15 -15.98
N ILE A 142 -4.93 -5.62 -15.10
CA ILE A 142 -5.09 -6.12 -13.73
C ILE A 142 -6.09 -7.28 -13.81
N PRO A 143 -5.67 -8.54 -13.73
CA PRO A 143 -6.61 -9.64 -13.56
C PRO A 143 -7.28 -9.44 -12.20
N ILE A 144 -8.47 -8.84 -12.19
CA ILE A 144 -9.35 -8.79 -11.02
C ILE A 144 -9.87 -10.21 -10.83
N ALA A 145 -9.04 -11.06 -10.24
CA ALA A 145 -9.24 -12.50 -10.16
C ALA A 145 -10.35 -12.93 -9.17
N LEU A 146 -11.01 -11.98 -8.50
CA LEU A 146 -11.98 -12.22 -7.44
C LEU A 146 -13.23 -11.38 -7.66
N HIS A 147 -13.94 -11.66 -8.76
CA HIS A 147 -15.35 -11.37 -8.82
C HIS A 147 -16.07 -12.42 -7.96
N ILE A 148 -16.15 -12.22 -6.65
CA ILE A 148 -17.31 -12.72 -5.92
C ILE A 148 -18.36 -11.63 -6.12
N PRO A 149 -19.44 -11.88 -6.89
CA PRO A 149 -20.56 -10.97 -6.98
C PRO A 149 -21.31 -10.96 -5.64
N LEU A 150 -20.75 -10.25 -4.65
CA LEU A 150 -21.45 -9.84 -3.44
C LEU A 150 -22.19 -8.51 -3.66
N TYR A 151 -22.19 -8.00 -4.89
CA TYR A 151 -23.06 -6.91 -5.30
C TYR A 151 -24.48 -7.45 -5.51
N CYS A 152 -25.25 -7.45 -4.43
CA CYS A 152 -26.70 -7.45 -4.51
C CYS A 152 -27.11 -6.20 -5.30
N GLY A 153 -27.66 -6.39 -6.49
CA GLY A 153 -28.10 -5.34 -7.42
C GLY A 153 -29.32 -4.59 -6.90
N VAL A 154 -29.17 -3.83 -5.82
CA VAL A 154 -30.21 -2.99 -5.26
C VAL A 154 -29.73 -1.54 -5.33
N PHE A 155 -30.11 -0.90 -6.43
CA PHE A 155 -30.14 0.54 -6.72
C PHE A 155 -28.81 1.33 -6.57
N PHE A 156 -27.98 1.27 -7.61
CA PHE A 156 -27.41 2.50 -8.15
C PHE A 156 -27.78 2.55 -9.64
N GLU A 157 -28.89 3.21 -9.95
CA GLU A 157 -29.07 3.79 -11.27
C GLU A 157 -27.97 4.85 -11.41
N PHE A 158 -26.90 4.50 -12.11
CA PHE A 158 -25.96 5.51 -12.58
C PHE A 158 -26.68 6.21 -13.74
N GLU A 159 -27.27 7.38 -13.46
CA GLU A 159 -27.62 8.33 -14.52
C GLU A 159 -26.45 8.43 -15.50
N GLU A 160 -26.73 8.50 -16.81
CA GLU A 160 -25.70 8.73 -17.83
C GLU A 160 -24.90 9.98 -17.44
N LYS A 161 -23.70 9.78 -16.89
CA LYS A 161 -22.91 10.88 -16.36
C LYS A 161 -22.21 11.62 -17.49
N HIS A 162 -22.54 12.90 -17.55
CA HIS A 162 -21.78 13.96 -18.19
C HIS A 162 -20.27 13.76 -17.96
N ASN A 163 -19.44 14.02 -18.97
CA ASN A 163 -17.98 13.95 -18.87
C ASN A 163 -17.49 14.58 -17.55
N PRO A 164 -16.80 13.83 -16.65
CA PRO A 164 -16.42 14.37 -15.35
C PRO A 164 -15.45 15.54 -15.51
N SER A 165 -15.54 16.52 -14.61
CA SER A 165 -14.62 17.68 -14.59
C SER A 165 -13.15 17.21 -14.51
N MET A 166 -12.23 18.03 -15.00
CA MET A 166 -10.79 17.71 -14.96
C MET A 166 -10.29 17.46 -13.52
N GLU A 167 -10.83 18.19 -12.56
CA GLU A 167 -10.53 18.04 -11.13
C GLU A 167 -11.02 16.69 -10.60
N ASN A 168 -12.24 16.28 -10.95
CA ASN A 168 -12.79 14.98 -10.58
C ASN A 168 -11.99 13.84 -11.24
N LYS A 169 -11.57 13.98 -12.49
CA LYS A 169 -10.68 13.01 -13.17
C LYS A 169 -9.36 12.86 -12.40
N SER A 170 -8.73 13.97 -12.02
CA SER A 170 -7.49 13.95 -11.23
C SER A 170 -7.68 13.30 -9.85
N ALA A 171 -8.79 13.59 -9.17
CA ALA A 171 -9.13 12.99 -7.89
C ALA A 171 -9.33 11.48 -8.00
N ILE A 172 -10.09 11.03 -9.01
CA ILE A 172 -10.32 9.60 -9.27
C ILE A 172 -9.00 8.87 -9.53
N ILE A 173 -8.11 9.43 -10.36
CA ILE A 173 -6.78 8.87 -10.63
C ILE A 173 -6.01 8.66 -9.32
N LYS A 174 -5.96 9.67 -8.45
CA LYS A 174 -5.29 9.56 -7.14
C LYS A 174 -5.93 8.48 -6.26
N LEU A 175 -7.25 8.35 -6.29
CA LEU A 175 -7.98 7.32 -5.53
C LEU A 175 -7.69 5.91 -6.06
N ILE A 176 -7.68 5.69 -7.37
CA ILE A 176 -7.32 4.38 -7.96
C ILE A 176 -5.90 4.00 -7.55
N HIS A 177 -4.93 4.92 -7.68
CA HIS A 177 -3.56 4.68 -7.23
C HIS A 177 -3.51 4.27 -5.75
N LYS A 178 -4.30 4.95 -4.90
CA LYS A 178 -4.39 4.67 -3.47
C LYS A 178 -5.04 3.32 -3.18
N CYS A 179 -6.13 2.96 -3.86
CA CYS A 179 -6.75 1.64 -3.79
C CYS A 179 -5.77 0.53 -4.16
N LEU A 180 -5.02 0.68 -5.26
CA LEU A 180 -4.00 -0.29 -5.69
C LEU A 180 -2.92 -0.48 -4.62
N THR A 181 -2.47 0.62 -4.02
CA THR A 181 -1.48 0.57 -2.92
C THR A 181 -2.05 -0.16 -1.70
N ASN A 182 -3.27 0.16 -1.28
CA ASN A 182 -3.94 -0.48 -0.14
C ASN A 182 -4.18 -1.98 -0.38
N ILE A 183 -4.58 -2.38 -1.60
CA ILE A 183 -4.69 -3.81 -1.96
C ILE A 183 -3.32 -4.49 -1.89
N GLY A 184 -2.26 -3.82 -2.35
CA GLY A 184 -0.89 -4.31 -2.18
C GLY A 184 -0.52 -4.52 -0.71
N ASP A 185 -0.94 -3.62 0.18
CA ASP A 185 -0.71 -3.76 1.63
C ASP A 185 -1.52 -4.91 2.22
N LEU A 186 -2.77 -5.08 1.81
CA LEU A 186 -3.62 -6.19 2.24
C LEU A 186 -3.02 -7.56 1.85
N PHE A 187 -2.55 -7.70 0.61
CA PHE A 187 -1.80 -8.90 0.23
C PHE A 187 -0.49 -9.04 0.99
N ARG A 188 0.22 -7.93 1.28
CA ARG A 188 1.44 -7.99 2.10
C ARG A 188 1.14 -8.50 3.51
N TYR A 189 0.01 -8.14 4.10
CA TYR A 189 -0.43 -8.67 5.39
C TYR A 189 -0.76 -10.17 5.33
N LEU A 190 -1.30 -10.67 4.20
CA LEU A 190 -1.52 -12.11 4.01
C LEU A 190 -0.24 -12.96 4.01
N ILE A 191 0.93 -12.35 3.76
CA ILE A 191 2.22 -13.03 3.88
C ILE A 191 2.48 -13.47 5.34
N ASP A 192 2.09 -12.66 6.33
CA ASP A 192 2.24 -12.99 7.76
C ASP A 192 1.45 -14.26 8.13
N PHE A 193 0.43 -14.60 7.34
CA PHE A 193 -0.47 -15.75 7.57
C PHE A 193 -0.18 -16.95 6.65
N GLY A 194 0.92 -16.92 5.89
CA GLY A 194 1.38 -18.06 5.10
C GLY A 194 0.72 -18.23 3.72
N ASP A 195 0.02 -17.22 3.20
CA ASP A 195 -0.52 -17.28 1.84
C ASP A 195 0.62 -17.29 0.80
N SER A 196 0.68 -18.36 0.01
CA SER A 196 1.76 -18.61 -0.96
C SER A 196 1.74 -17.65 -2.16
N ASN A 197 0.57 -17.10 -2.50
CA ASN A 197 0.39 -16.16 -3.60
C ASN A 197 0.48 -14.70 -3.18
N ALA A 198 0.27 -14.40 -1.90
CA ALA A 198 0.21 -13.06 -1.34
C ALA A 198 1.39 -12.18 -1.74
N LYS A 199 2.63 -12.68 -1.64
CA LYS A 199 3.82 -11.91 -2.04
C LYS A 199 3.81 -11.53 -3.52
N ARG A 200 3.44 -12.46 -4.40
CA ARG A 200 3.35 -12.25 -5.85
C ARG A 200 2.24 -11.25 -6.19
N LEU A 201 1.09 -11.35 -5.52
CA LEU A 201 -0.05 -10.47 -5.73
C LEU A 201 0.24 -9.06 -5.21
N ALA A 202 0.81 -8.91 -4.00
CA ALA A 202 1.26 -7.63 -3.47
C ALA A 202 2.19 -6.91 -4.46
N TYR A 203 3.18 -7.64 -5.00
CA TYR A 203 4.10 -7.11 -6.01
C TYR A 203 3.37 -6.63 -7.27
N ARG A 204 2.38 -7.38 -7.77
CA ARG A 204 1.57 -6.97 -8.94
C ARG A 204 0.78 -5.70 -8.67
N TYR A 205 0.15 -5.56 -7.51
CA TYR A 205 -0.62 -4.37 -7.16
C TYR A 205 0.26 -3.12 -6.96
N TYR A 206 1.41 -3.25 -6.29
CA TYR A 206 2.34 -2.12 -6.19
C TYR A 206 2.95 -1.74 -7.54
N LYS A 207 3.23 -2.72 -8.41
CA LYS A 207 3.61 -2.43 -9.79
C LYS A 207 2.50 -1.70 -10.53
N ALA A 208 1.25 -2.15 -10.42
CA ALA A 208 0.11 -1.47 -11.03
C ALA A 208 -0.01 -0.02 -10.55
N ALA A 209 0.10 0.23 -9.24
CA ALA A 209 0.14 1.59 -8.69
C ALA A 209 1.29 2.41 -9.30
N PHE A 210 2.49 1.85 -9.38
CA PHE A 210 3.64 2.49 -10.01
C PHE A 210 3.42 2.83 -11.48
N TYR A 211 2.87 1.94 -12.29
CA TYR A 211 2.62 2.23 -13.71
C TYR A 211 1.50 3.26 -13.90
N PHE A 212 0.60 3.36 -12.93
CA PHE A 212 -0.48 4.33 -12.93
C PHE A 212 0.01 5.75 -12.56
N ASP A 213 0.90 5.87 -11.57
CA ASP A 213 1.62 7.12 -11.27
C ASP A 213 3.08 6.84 -10.86
N PRO A 214 4.03 6.91 -11.82
CA PRO A 214 5.45 6.65 -11.56
C PRO A 214 6.13 7.67 -10.64
N LEU A 215 5.49 8.82 -10.37
CA LEU A 215 6.05 9.90 -9.57
C LEU A 215 5.75 9.75 -8.07
N MET A 216 4.97 8.73 -7.69
CA MET A 216 4.67 8.41 -6.31
C MET A 216 5.71 7.47 -5.70
N GLY A 217 6.31 7.87 -4.58
CA GLY A 217 7.38 7.11 -3.93
C GLY A 217 6.90 5.89 -3.16
N LEU A 218 5.68 5.93 -2.61
CA LEU A 218 5.18 4.88 -1.71
C LEU A 218 5.18 3.48 -2.35
N PRO A 219 4.69 3.25 -3.59
CA PRO A 219 4.79 1.94 -4.23
C PRO A 219 6.23 1.42 -4.32
N HIS A 220 7.21 2.28 -4.58
CA HIS A 220 8.62 1.89 -4.57
C HIS A 220 9.08 1.44 -3.18
N ASN A 221 8.75 2.16 -2.11
CA ASN A 221 9.09 1.70 -0.76
C ASN A 221 8.53 0.30 -0.48
N GLN A 222 7.27 0.04 -0.86
CA GLN A 222 6.64 -1.26 -0.65
C GLN A 222 7.27 -2.37 -1.49
N LEU A 223 7.62 -2.11 -2.75
CA LEU A 223 8.38 -3.04 -3.60
C LEU A 223 9.75 -3.35 -3.00
N GLY A 224 10.44 -2.33 -2.45
CA GLY A 224 11.71 -2.49 -1.76
C GLY A 224 11.60 -3.45 -0.57
N ILE A 225 10.53 -3.35 0.23
CA ILE A 225 10.25 -4.27 1.36
C ILE A 225 10.08 -5.71 0.86
N LEU A 226 9.33 -5.92 -0.23
CA LEU A 226 9.09 -7.26 -0.79
C LEU A 226 10.37 -7.90 -1.37
N ASP A 227 11.29 -7.08 -1.87
CA ASP A 227 12.55 -7.52 -2.48
C ASP A 227 13.73 -7.59 -1.49
N VAL A 228 13.52 -7.29 -0.20
CA VAL A 228 14.54 -7.53 0.83
C VAL A 228 14.98 -8.99 0.78
N GLY A 229 16.30 -9.19 0.69
CA GLY A 229 16.91 -10.52 0.61
C GLY A 229 17.05 -11.10 -0.80
N ARG A 230 16.40 -10.52 -1.82
CA ARG A 230 16.60 -10.88 -3.23
C ARG A 230 17.71 -10.06 -3.85
N CYS A 231 18.39 -10.61 -4.85
CA CYS A 231 19.50 -9.96 -5.56
C CYS A 231 20.52 -9.30 -4.60
N TYR A 232 20.79 -9.94 -3.46
CA TYR A 232 21.67 -9.45 -2.39
C TYR A 232 21.31 -8.07 -1.79
N GLY A 233 20.10 -7.57 -2.01
CA GLY A 233 19.63 -6.26 -1.55
C GLY A 233 19.64 -5.17 -2.63
N LEU A 234 20.14 -5.46 -3.84
CA LEU A 234 20.24 -4.47 -4.92
C LEU A 234 18.89 -3.89 -5.32
N ASN A 235 17.88 -4.75 -5.51
CA ASN A 235 16.53 -4.31 -5.86
C ASN A 235 15.91 -3.42 -4.77
N ALA A 236 16.14 -3.76 -3.50
CA ALA A 236 15.66 -2.97 -2.38
C ALA A 236 16.31 -1.58 -2.36
N VAL A 237 17.64 -1.50 -2.54
CA VAL A 237 18.36 -0.23 -2.66
C VAL A 237 17.83 0.61 -3.83
N PHE A 238 17.67 0.02 -5.02
CA PHE A 238 17.07 0.69 -6.17
C PHE A 238 15.72 1.31 -5.84
N HIS A 239 14.82 0.51 -5.26
CA HIS A 239 13.48 0.95 -4.93
C HIS A 239 13.45 2.04 -3.84
N TYR A 240 14.26 1.92 -2.78
CA TYR A 240 14.30 2.96 -1.75
C TYR A 240 14.89 4.28 -2.29
N LEU A 241 15.93 4.24 -3.12
CA LEU A 241 16.43 5.44 -3.79
C LEU A 241 15.38 6.07 -4.68
N ARG A 242 14.69 5.27 -5.52
CA ARG A 242 13.60 5.75 -6.37
C ARG A 242 12.43 6.35 -5.58
N CYS A 243 12.13 5.81 -4.40
CA CYS A 243 11.14 6.38 -3.50
C CYS A 243 11.56 7.79 -3.04
N LEU A 244 12.80 7.93 -2.57
CA LEU A 244 13.36 9.17 -2.02
C LEU A 244 13.53 10.27 -3.07
N THR A 245 13.79 9.91 -4.33
CA THR A 245 13.93 10.86 -5.45
C THR A 245 12.63 11.10 -6.22
N SER A 246 11.49 10.61 -5.71
CA SER A 246 10.20 10.81 -6.36
C SER A 246 9.60 12.18 -6.00
N ARG A 247 8.58 12.64 -6.74
CA ARG A 247 7.90 13.91 -6.44
C ARG A 247 7.20 13.88 -5.07
N SER A 248 6.74 12.69 -4.68
CA SER A 248 6.05 12.45 -3.41
C SER A 248 6.79 11.33 -2.66
N PRO A 249 7.92 11.66 -2.01
CA PRO A 249 8.73 10.68 -1.29
C PRO A 249 8.00 10.15 -0.06
N PHE A 250 8.41 8.96 0.39
CA PHE A 250 7.95 8.38 1.65
C PHE A 250 9.11 8.34 2.64
N GLU A 251 9.00 9.09 3.74
CA GLU A 251 10.07 9.28 4.73
C GLU A 251 10.62 7.96 5.29
N GLY A 252 9.77 6.94 5.44
CA GLY A 252 10.18 5.62 5.92
C GLY A 252 11.21 4.90 5.02
N ALA A 253 11.33 5.29 3.75
CA ALA A 253 12.30 4.70 2.82
C ALA A 253 13.75 4.96 3.22
N LYS A 254 14.04 6.09 3.88
CA LYS A 254 15.40 6.42 4.35
C LYS A 254 15.90 5.41 5.37
N GLY A 255 15.08 5.10 6.38
CA GLY A 255 15.42 4.10 7.41
C GLY A 255 15.58 2.69 6.82
N ASN A 256 14.72 2.34 5.87
CA ASN A 256 14.80 1.07 5.15
C ASN A 256 16.09 0.96 4.31
N LEU A 257 16.47 2.03 3.61
CA LEU A 257 17.71 2.11 2.85
C LEU A 257 18.93 1.92 3.76
N ILE A 258 19.01 2.70 4.85
CA ILE A 258 20.10 2.61 5.83
C ILE A 258 20.24 1.16 6.34
N THR A 259 19.13 0.51 6.65
CA THR A 259 19.12 -0.89 7.13
C THR A 259 19.70 -1.86 6.10
N VAL A 260 19.36 -1.71 4.82
CA VAL A 260 19.89 -2.57 3.76
C VAL A 260 21.37 -2.30 3.49
N LEU A 261 21.79 -1.03 3.51
CA LEU A 261 23.19 -0.64 3.33
C LEU A 261 24.07 -1.17 4.47
N ALA A 262 23.65 -1.01 5.73
CA ALA A 262 24.37 -1.54 6.89
C ALA A 262 24.55 -3.08 6.81
N LYS A 263 23.50 -3.81 6.40
CA LYS A 263 23.59 -5.26 6.16
C LYS A 263 24.56 -5.61 5.03
N ASN A 264 24.63 -4.79 3.98
CA ASN A 264 25.57 -4.98 2.88
C ASN A 264 27.02 -4.72 3.32
N GLU A 265 27.26 -3.68 4.11
CA GLU A 265 28.60 -3.33 4.64
C GLU A 265 29.21 -4.49 5.43
N LEU A 266 28.44 -5.12 6.33
CA LEU A 266 28.87 -6.32 7.06
C LEU A 266 29.25 -7.47 6.11
N ARG A 267 28.43 -7.71 5.08
CA ARG A 267 28.69 -8.78 4.08
C ARG A 267 29.91 -8.47 3.22
N TYR A 268 30.10 -7.19 2.86
CA TYR A 268 31.23 -6.72 2.08
C TYR A 268 32.55 -6.89 2.84
N GLY A 269 32.57 -6.57 4.13
CA GLY A 269 33.73 -6.76 5.01
C GLY A 269 34.20 -8.22 5.11
N ILE A 270 33.29 -9.19 4.99
CA ILE A 270 33.65 -10.61 4.90
C ILE A 270 34.29 -10.92 3.54
N ILE A 271 33.66 -10.47 2.45
CA ILE A 271 34.10 -10.79 1.08
C ILE A 271 35.48 -10.22 0.74
N ILE A 272 35.82 -9.04 1.24
CA ILE A 272 37.13 -8.43 0.97
C ILE A 272 38.28 -9.19 1.65
N ARG A 273 37.97 -9.93 2.73
CA ARG A 273 38.92 -10.77 3.46
C ARG A 273 39.02 -12.19 2.91
N GLU A 274 38.11 -12.60 2.03
CA GLU A 274 38.18 -13.91 1.37
C GLU A 274 39.36 -13.95 0.39
N LYS A 275 40.26 -14.92 0.56
CA LYS A 275 41.34 -15.18 -0.41
C LYS A 275 40.73 -15.53 -1.78
N PRO A 276 41.31 -15.06 -2.89
CA PRO A 276 40.86 -15.43 -4.22
C PRO A 276 40.95 -16.96 -4.37
N SER A 277 39.81 -17.60 -4.63
CA SER A 277 39.77 -19.04 -4.86
C SER A 277 40.63 -19.39 -6.08
N LYS A 278 41.60 -20.29 -5.92
CA LYS A 278 42.44 -20.78 -7.03
C LYS A 278 41.62 -21.44 -8.18
N SER A 279 40.34 -21.77 -7.94
CA SER A 279 39.43 -22.31 -8.96
C SER A 279 38.75 -21.26 -9.85
N SER A 280 39.05 -19.97 -9.66
CA SER A 280 38.49 -18.84 -10.42
C SER A 280 39.39 -18.35 -11.57
N ARG A 281 40.37 -19.15 -12.01
CA ARG A 281 40.99 -18.94 -13.32
C ARG A 281 39.97 -19.34 -14.39
N ILE A 282 39.27 -18.33 -14.88
CA ILE A 282 38.28 -18.36 -15.97
C ILE A 282 38.91 -19.11 -17.15
N ARG A 283 38.37 -20.28 -17.51
CA ARG A 283 38.73 -20.97 -18.75
C ARG A 283 37.85 -20.56 -19.93
N TYR A 284 36.67 -19.98 -19.70
CA TYR A 284 35.78 -19.47 -20.75
C TYR A 284 34.92 -18.30 -20.24
N ALA A 285 34.88 -17.20 -20.99
CA ALA A 285 34.11 -15.98 -20.68
C ALA A 285 32.58 -16.19 -20.69
N SER A 286 32.09 -17.32 -21.18
CA SER A 286 30.66 -17.64 -21.36
C SER A 286 29.98 -18.22 -20.12
N TYR A 287 30.70 -18.52 -19.04
CA TYR A 287 30.14 -19.13 -17.82
C TYR A 287 30.45 -18.30 -16.56
N PHE A 288 29.86 -17.10 -16.46
CA PHE A 288 29.83 -16.36 -15.19
C PHE A 288 29.07 -17.19 -14.14
N ARG A 289 29.69 -17.49 -12.99
CA ARG A 289 29.00 -18.22 -11.93
C ARG A 289 28.13 -17.25 -11.13
N PRO A 290 26.96 -17.67 -10.60
CA PRO A 290 26.15 -16.85 -9.70
C PRO A 290 26.92 -16.27 -8.48
N LYS A 291 28.01 -16.93 -8.05
CA LYS A 291 28.93 -16.45 -7.00
C LYS A 291 29.75 -15.23 -7.42
N ASP A 292 30.00 -15.03 -8.71
CA ASP A 292 30.78 -13.90 -9.24
C ASP A 292 29.93 -12.63 -9.20
N PHE A 293 28.63 -12.72 -9.54
CA PHE A 293 27.69 -11.61 -9.40
C PHE A 293 27.49 -11.17 -7.95
N ARG A 294 27.57 -12.10 -6.98
CA ARG A 294 27.47 -11.76 -5.55
C ARG A 294 28.51 -10.71 -5.15
N LYS A 295 29.79 -10.94 -5.49
CA LYS A 295 30.89 -10.03 -5.11
C LYS A 295 30.72 -8.69 -5.80
N THR A 296 30.38 -8.69 -7.08
CA THR A 296 30.14 -7.47 -7.87
C THR A 296 28.97 -6.66 -7.31
N ILE A 297 27.84 -7.28 -7.01
CA ILE A 297 26.66 -6.60 -6.46
C ILE A 297 26.98 -6.00 -5.09
N MET A 298 27.62 -6.75 -4.19
CA MET A 298 27.94 -6.24 -2.85
C MET A 298 28.94 -5.09 -2.88
N LYS A 299 29.94 -5.16 -3.78
CA LYS A 299 30.87 -4.05 -4.07
C LYS A 299 30.13 -2.82 -4.59
N PHE A 300 29.23 -3.02 -5.56
CA PHE A 300 28.45 -1.94 -6.16
C PHE A 300 27.58 -1.24 -5.11
N ILE A 301 26.84 -1.99 -4.29
CA ILE A 301 26.03 -1.42 -3.21
C ILE A 301 26.91 -0.69 -2.19
N TYR A 302 28.08 -1.23 -1.85
CA TYR A 302 29.02 -0.56 -0.93
C TYR A 302 29.56 0.75 -1.51
N LEU A 303 29.84 0.79 -2.82
CA LEU A 303 30.24 2.01 -3.52
C LEU A 303 29.13 3.06 -3.48
N VAL A 304 27.88 2.67 -3.79
CA VAL A 304 26.70 3.55 -3.65
C VAL A 304 26.60 4.09 -2.23
N GLN A 305 26.81 3.25 -1.21
CA GLN A 305 26.80 3.68 0.19
C GLN A 305 27.86 4.76 0.47
N GLN A 306 29.07 4.69 -0.10
CA GLN A 306 30.09 5.72 0.12
C GLN A 306 29.69 7.06 -0.49
N PHE A 307 29.02 7.07 -1.65
CA PHE A 307 28.50 8.29 -2.24
C PHE A 307 27.32 8.91 -1.48
N LEU A 308 26.58 8.08 -0.72
CA LEU A 308 25.44 8.54 0.09
C LEU A 308 25.84 9.02 1.48
N LYS A 309 27.06 8.72 1.95
CA LYS A 309 27.54 9.27 3.22
C LYS A 309 27.64 10.79 3.06
N PRO A 310 27.15 11.57 4.04
CA PRO A 310 27.42 12.99 4.04
C PRO A 310 28.92 13.15 3.98
N VAL A 311 29.36 13.97 3.03
CA VAL A 311 30.78 14.18 2.88
C VAL A 311 31.22 15.01 4.06
N GLU A 312 31.92 14.39 5.02
CA GLU A 312 32.70 15.12 6.02
C GLU A 312 33.91 15.75 5.30
N TYR A 313 33.66 16.64 4.34
CA TYR A 313 34.66 17.60 3.96
C TYR A 313 34.56 18.74 4.96
N GLY A 314 35.57 18.83 5.82
CA GLY A 314 36.00 20.13 6.28
C GLY A 314 36.08 21.04 5.06
N SER A 315 35.22 22.04 5.04
CA SER A 315 35.19 23.15 4.08
C SER A 315 35.20 22.72 2.61
N PHE A 316 34.04 22.58 1.98
CA PHE A 316 33.72 23.23 0.69
C PHE A 316 32.27 22.91 0.33
N PHE A 317 31.46 23.96 0.33
CA PHE A 317 30.04 23.95 0.01
C PHE A 317 29.80 23.48 -1.43
N ILE A 318 28.84 22.57 -1.61
CA ILE A 318 27.98 22.56 -2.80
C ILE A 318 26.54 22.62 -2.30
N VAL A 319 26.00 23.83 -2.34
CA VAL A 319 24.57 24.11 -2.16
C VAL A 319 23.89 23.73 -3.47
N TYR A 320 22.96 22.77 -3.44
CA TYR A 320 21.98 22.65 -4.51
C TYR A 320 20.78 23.52 -4.14
N SER A 321 20.66 24.64 -4.86
CA SER A 321 19.48 25.50 -4.97
C SER A 321 18.33 24.82 -5.70
#